data_AF-A0AAE2YFB3-F1
#
_entry.id   AF-A0AAE2YFB3-F1
#
_cell.length_a   1.000
_cell.length_b   1.000
_cell.length_c   1.000
_cell.angle_alpha   90.00
_cell.angle_beta   90.00
_cell.angle_gamma   90.00
#
_symmetry.space_group_name_H-M   'P 1'
#
loop_
_entity.id
_entity.type
_entity.pdbx_description
1 polymer ?
#
loop_
_entity_poly.entity_id
_entity_poly.type
_entity_poly.pdbx_seq_one_letter_code
_entity_poly.pdbx_strand_id
1 'polypeptide(L)'
;MYQVSKCAPQEALRDLEQAFKNFFEGRAGYPKFRSRKRGNNSFRLTGSIKVFKDSIQLPRIGRVRLKEKGYLPTEGVHILSVTVSERAGNK
;
A
#
# COMPACT_ATOMS: atom_id res chain seq x y z
N MET A 1 1.32 -22.76 -8.72
CA MET A 1 1.85 -21.37 -8.86
C MET A 1 0.97 -20.46 -7.99
N TYR A 2 1.51 -19.86 -6.92
CA TYR A 2 0.68 -19.14 -5.94
C TYR A 2 -0.08 -17.96 -6.57
N GLN A 3 -1.40 -17.98 -6.45
CA GLN A 3 -2.35 -17.02 -7.02
C GLN A 3 -2.23 -15.61 -6.40
N VAL A 4 -1.39 -15.46 -5.36
CA VAL A 4 -1.22 -14.25 -4.56
C VAL A 4 0.27 -13.93 -4.44
N SER A 5 0.64 -12.64 -4.54
CA SER A 5 2.00 -12.19 -4.25
C SER A 5 2.34 -12.50 -2.80
N LYS A 6 3.49 -13.16 -2.54
CA LYS A 6 4.02 -13.50 -1.20
C LYS A 6 3.84 -12.39 -0.15
N CYS A 7 3.93 -11.14 -0.59
CA CYS A 7 3.85 -9.94 0.24
C CYS A 7 2.45 -9.66 0.84
N ALA A 8 1.35 -10.08 0.20
CA ALA A 8 0.00 -9.74 0.66
C ALA A 8 -0.35 -10.34 2.04
N PRO A 9 -0.17 -11.66 2.30
CA PRO A 9 -0.42 -12.20 3.63
C PRO A 9 0.60 -11.72 4.68
N GLN A 10 1.84 -11.40 4.26
CA GLN A 10 2.88 -10.91 5.17
C GLN A 10 2.56 -9.51 5.72
N GLU A 11 2.11 -8.60 4.86
CA GLU A 11 1.71 -7.25 5.30
C GLU A 11 0.44 -7.31 6.15
N ALA A 12 -0.50 -8.21 5.85
CA ALA A 12 -1.70 -8.38 6.68
C ALA A 12 -1.37 -8.79 8.13
N LEU A 13 -0.36 -9.64 8.34
CA LEU A 13 0.10 -10.01 9.67
C LEU A 13 0.82 -8.86 10.39
N ARG A 14 1.61 -8.06 9.67
CA ARG A 14 2.27 -6.86 10.22
C ARG A 14 1.26 -5.81 10.67
N ASP A 15 0.23 -5.57 9.86
CA ASP A 15 -0.84 -4.63 10.18
C ASP A 15 -1.61 -5.10 11.44
N LEU A 16 -1.83 -6.41 11.58
CA LEU A 16 -2.46 -7.00 12.76
C LEU A 16 -1.61 -6.82 14.02
N GLU A 17 -0.31 -7.09 13.93
CA GLU A 17 0.65 -6.91 15.04
C GLU A 17 0.64 -5.44 15.53
N GLN A 18 0.68 -4.49 14.60
CA GLN A 18 0.64 -3.07 14.92
C GLN A 18 -0.70 -2.66 15.55
N ALA A 19 -1.82 -3.20 15.07
CA ALA A 19 -3.13 -2.93 15.65
C ALA A 19 -3.25 -3.43 17.09
N PHE A 20 -2.73 -4.63 17.39
CA PHE A 20 -2.69 -5.14 18.75
C PHE A 20 -1.75 -4.34 19.66
N LYS A 21 -0.56 -3.94 19.17
CA LYS A 21 0.33 -3.04 19.92
C LYS A 21 -0.39 -1.75 20.31
N ASN A 22 -1.08 -1.10 19.36
CA ASN A 22 -1.84 0.11 19.63
C ASN A 22 -3.01 -0.11 20.62
N PHE A 23 -3.65 -1.28 20.59
CA PHE A 23 -4.70 -1.66 21.53
C PHE A 23 -4.14 -1.81 22.96
N PHE A 24 -3.02 -2.53 23.12
CA PHE A 24 -2.37 -2.70 24.43
C PHE A 24 -1.77 -1.40 24.97
N GLU A 25 -1.31 -0.50 24.10
CA GLU A 25 -0.86 0.86 24.46
C GLU A 25 -2.04 1.82 24.76
N GLY A 26 -3.30 1.38 24.63
CA GLY A 26 -4.49 2.20 24.89
C GLY A 26 -4.74 3.30 23.85
N ARG A 27 -4.04 3.28 22.70
CA ARG A 27 -4.15 4.28 21.63
C ARG A 27 -5.26 3.98 20.64
N ALA A 28 -5.75 2.74 20.60
CA ALA A 28 -6.82 2.29 19.73
C ALA A 28 -7.73 1.28 20.42
N GLY A 29 -8.96 1.13 19.90
CA GLY A 29 -9.87 0.06 20.33
C GLY A 29 -9.45 -1.32 19.82
N TYR A 30 -10.20 -2.35 20.21
CA TYR A 30 -9.91 -3.73 19.80
C TYR A 30 -9.85 -3.87 18.26
N PRO A 31 -8.81 -4.50 17.69
CA PRO A 31 -8.66 -4.65 16.25
C PRO A 31 -9.86 -5.35 15.61
N LYS A 32 -10.33 -4.83 14.47
CA LYS A 32 -11.44 -5.42 13.70
C LYS A 32 -10.99 -5.74 12.28
N PHE A 33 -11.53 -6.81 11.72
CA PHE A 33 -11.29 -7.15 10.32
C PHE A 33 -11.76 -6.04 9.39
N ARG A 34 -10.90 -5.67 8.43
CA ARG A 34 -11.22 -4.67 7.42
C ARG A 34 -12.27 -5.23 6.46
N SER A 35 -13.34 -4.47 6.24
CA SER A 35 -14.37 -4.84 5.26
C SER A 35 -13.79 -4.79 3.84
N ARG A 36 -14.01 -5.87 3.07
CA ARG A 36 -13.64 -5.95 1.65
C ARG A 36 -14.43 -4.98 0.75
N LYS A 37 -15.64 -4.57 1.15
CA LYS A 37 -16.57 -3.76 0.33
C LYS A 37 -16.65 -2.29 0.74
N ARG A 38 -16.40 -1.98 2.02
CA ARG A 38 -16.61 -0.64 2.61
C ARG A 38 -15.34 -0.04 3.23
N GLY A 39 -14.20 -0.73 3.15
CA GLY A 39 -12.93 -0.17 3.60
C GLY A 39 -12.36 0.81 2.58
N ASN A 40 -11.51 1.74 3.02
CA ASN A 40 -10.64 2.46 2.09
C ASN A 40 -9.88 1.39 1.28
N ASN A 41 -9.97 1.35 -0.05
CA ASN A 41 -9.28 0.31 -0.81
C ASN A 41 -7.79 0.66 -0.90
N SER A 42 -7.05 0.43 0.19
CA SER A 42 -5.62 0.62 0.25
C SER A 42 -4.88 -0.69 0.45
N PHE A 43 -3.80 -0.86 -0.29
CA PHE A 43 -2.91 -2.01 -0.18
C PHE A 43 -1.46 -1.55 -0.24
N ARG A 44 -0.63 -2.24 0.54
CA ARG A 44 0.80 -2.00 0.60
C ARG A 44 1.53 -3.01 -0.27
N LEU A 45 2.42 -2.52 -1.12
CA LEU A 45 3.31 -3.32 -1.94
C LEU A 45 4.75 -3.08 -1.49
N THR A 46 5.43 -4.17 -1.17
CA THR A 46 6.85 -4.19 -0.82
C THR A 46 7.59 -4.86 -1.97
N GLY A 47 8.57 -4.20 -2.58
CA GLY A 47 9.32 -4.78 -3.71
C GLY A 47 10.01 -3.75 -4.63
N SER A 48 10.36 -4.19 -5.83
CA SER A 48 11.04 -3.37 -6.84
C SER A 48 10.07 -2.36 -7.49
N ILE A 49 9.96 -1.18 -6.88
CA ILE A 49 9.21 -0.04 -7.43
C ILE A 49 10.17 0.83 -8.23
N LYS A 50 9.76 1.21 -9.45
CA LYS A 50 10.48 2.21 -10.26
C LYS A 50 9.59 3.40 -10.51
N VAL A 51 10.08 4.59 -10.18
CA VAL A 51 9.40 5.85 -10.48
C VAL A 51 9.97 6.41 -11.77
N PHE A 52 9.09 6.81 -12.67
CA PHE A 52 9.40 7.58 -13.86
C PHE A 52 8.69 8.94 -13.76
N LYS A 53 9.06 9.88 -14.63
CA LYS A 53 8.50 11.24 -14.68
C LYS A 53 6.98 11.29 -14.85
N ASP A 54 6.42 10.30 -15.54
CA ASP A 54 5.02 10.23 -15.98
C ASP A 54 4.29 8.95 -15.54
N SER A 55 5.01 8.02 -14.93
CA SER A 55 4.51 6.69 -14.63
C SER A 55 5.25 6.03 -13.46
N ILE A 56 4.57 5.13 -12.76
CA ILE A 56 5.15 4.30 -11.70
C ILE A 56 5.03 2.85 -12.12
N GLN A 57 6.12 2.10 -12.02
CA GLN A 57 6.09 0.65 -12.16
C GLN A 57 5.93 0.01 -10.79
N LEU A 58 4.80 -0.67 -10.60
CA LEU A 58 4.47 -1.42 -9.40
C LEU A 58 4.72 -2.92 -9.63
N PRO A 59 5.12 -3.66 -8.59
CA PRO A 59 5.22 -5.11 -8.68
C PRO A 59 3.82 -5.70 -8.95
N ARG A 60 3.75 -6.68 -9.87
CA ARG A 60 2.54 -7.41 -10.32
C ARG A 60 1.50 -6.60 -11.11
N ILE A 61 1.34 -5.30 -10.86
CA ILE A 61 0.38 -4.42 -11.55
C ILE A 61 0.98 -3.85 -12.85
N GLY A 62 2.29 -3.63 -12.90
CA GLY A 62 2.97 -3.07 -14.07
C GLY A 62 3.05 -1.54 -14.04
N ARG A 63 3.13 -0.90 -15.21
CA ARG A 63 3.28 0.55 -15.35
C ARG A 63 1.92 1.24 -15.22
N VAL A 64 1.79 2.10 -14.22
CA VAL A 64 0.61 2.95 -13.97
C VAL A 64 0.97 4.39 -14.33
N ARG A 65 0.14 5.05 -15.14
CA ARG A 65 0.36 6.46 -15.53
C ARG A 65 -0.09 7.40 -14.41
N LEU A 66 0.73 8.42 -14.12
CA LEU A 66 0.40 9.46 -13.16
C LEU A 66 -0.42 10.57 -13.80
N LYS A 67 -1.36 11.12 -13.02
CA LYS A 67 -2.13 12.30 -13.42
C LYS A 67 -1.31 13.58 -13.28
N GLU A 68 -0.55 13.69 -12.19
CA GLU A 68 0.36 14.81 -11.92
C GLU A 68 1.80 14.36 -12.15
N LYS A 69 2.60 15.20 -12.81
CA LYS A 69 3.97 14.87 -13.23
C LYS A 69 4.97 15.65 -12.37
N GLY A 70 6.08 15.01 -11.99
CA GLY A 70 7.25 15.70 -11.41
C GLY A 70 7.22 15.95 -9.90
N TYR A 71 6.23 15.45 -9.15
CA TYR A 71 6.21 15.57 -7.69
C TYR A 71 6.98 14.46 -6.97
N LEU A 72 7.28 13.35 -7.65
CA LEU A 72 8.02 12.23 -7.09
C LEU A 72 9.51 12.32 -7.43
N PRO A 73 10.41 12.15 -6.45
CA PRO A 73 11.84 12.09 -6.73
C PRO A 73 12.12 10.88 -7.63
N THR A 74 12.69 11.15 -8.80
CA THR A 74 12.96 10.13 -9.84
C THR A 74 14.38 9.56 -9.75
N GLU A 75 15.30 10.28 -9.10
CA GLU A 75 16.72 9.92 -9.05
C GLU A 75 17.17 9.64 -7.61
N GLY A 76 17.89 8.53 -7.42
CA GLY A 76 18.56 8.18 -6.15
C GLY A 76 17.68 7.59 -5.03
N VAL A 77 16.36 7.47 -5.22
CA VAL A 77 15.46 6.98 -4.16
C VAL A 77 15.06 5.53 -4.37
N HIS A 78 15.56 4.65 -3.50
CA HIS A 78 15.10 3.27 -3.40
C HIS A 78 13.81 3.22 -2.59
N ILE A 79 12.68 3.08 -3.28
CA ILE A 79 11.39 2.94 -2.60
C ILE A 79 11.22 1.50 -2.12
N LEU A 80 11.28 1.31 -0.81
CA LEU A 80 11.15 0.01 -0.16
C LEU A 80 9.70 -0.48 -0.10
N SER A 81 8.75 0.46 0.06
CA SER A 81 7.33 0.16 0.15
C SER A 81 6.48 1.27 -0.45
N VAL A 82 5.41 0.92 -1.15
CA VAL A 82 4.38 1.85 -1.61
C VAL A 82 3.04 1.45 -1.02
N THR A 83 2.29 2.45 -0.56
CA THR A 83 0.87 2.28 -0.22
C THR A 83 0.05 2.90 -1.34
N VAL A 84 -0.67 2.07 -2.08
CA VAL A 84 -1.67 2.54 -3.04
C VAL A 84 -2.99 2.62 -2.31
N SER A 85 -3.69 3.75 -2.38
CA SER A 85 -5.01 3.92 -1.80
C SER A 85 -5.96 4.52 -2.81
N GLU A 86 -7.11 3.88 -3.00
CA GLU A 86 -8.23 4.48 -3.70
C GLU A 86 -8.96 5.43 -2.75
N ARG A 87 -9.11 6.68 -3.17
CA ARG A 87 -10.00 7.65 -2.53
C ARG A 87 -11.04 8.01 -3.57
N ALA A 88 -12.28 7.56 -3.36
CA ALA A 88 -13.41 8.03 -4.14
C ALA A 88 -13.56 9.53 -3.82
N GLY A 89 -13.03 10.38 -4.70
CA GLY A 89 -13.27 11.80 -4.62
C GLY A 89 -14.74 12.03 -4.93
N ASN A 90 -15.51 12.53 -3.95
CA ASN A 90 -16.70 13.28 -4.29
C ASN A 90 -16.23 14.49 -5.10
N LYS A 91 -16.49 14.46 -6.40
CA LYS A 91 -16.41 15.61 -7.29
C LYS A 91 -17.80 15.86 -7.83
#